data_AF-A0A8T9QB75-F1
#
_entry.id   AF-A0A8T9QB75-F1
#
_cell.length_a   1.000
_cell.length_b   1.000
_cell.length_c   1.000
_cell.angle_alpha   90.00
_cell.angle_beta   90.00
_cell.angle_gamma   90.00
#
_symmetry.space_group_name_H-M   'P 1'
#
loop_
_entity.id
_entity.type
_entity.pdbx_description
1 polymer ?
#
loop_
_entity_poly.entity_id
_entity_poly.type
_entity_poly.pdbx_seq_one_letter_code
_entity_poly.pdbx_strand_id
1 'polypeptide(L)'
;MAVEGDYRNIEDIRVGDLVWDWAWDEATQAMDWKSVTEVFRTQAEEIAELHFADEPAPLRVTPAHWLYAEPQGWTAAGDLQPGDRIRRRQGEAVAVVSTQIRVQAEPVYNLEVADWHTYFAGPWQLLAHNKCDALTELVDIGAGVFKKRLKPNHTYVRNGYEYATDAYGRIRKAAGELRIEPKATRARTQNPKAAERMQGLAGKNDGRQAGDAGGHLIGDQFGGIGNNANLVAMKHEGVNAYPNGTWGSMEKAWADALARGEKVYVDIEPIYKDATAKPHSFSIIEIINGVSNKRTINNF
;
A
#
# COMPACT_ATOMS: atom_id res chain seq x y z
N MET A 1 2.33 -4.92 -17.86
CA MET A 1 1.96 -6.03 -16.95
C MET A 1 1.01 -6.95 -17.69
N ALA A 2 1.22 -8.28 -17.63
CA ALA A 2 0.22 -9.21 -18.13
C ALA A 2 -0.91 -9.37 -17.10
N VAL A 3 -2.13 -9.16 -17.55
CA VAL A 3 -3.36 -9.36 -16.79
C VAL A 3 -4.16 -10.45 -17.53
N GLU A 4 -4.99 -11.24 -16.85
CA GLU A 4 -5.74 -12.30 -17.52
C GLU A 4 -6.54 -11.74 -18.73
N GLY A 5 -6.19 -12.19 -19.94
CA GLY A 5 -6.81 -11.75 -21.19
C GLY A 5 -6.36 -10.39 -21.75
N ASP A 6 -5.38 -9.71 -21.15
CA ASP A 6 -5.00 -8.33 -21.51
C ASP A 6 -3.54 -7.96 -21.15
N TYR A 7 -3.07 -6.79 -21.60
CA TYR A 7 -1.84 -6.14 -21.12
C TYR A 7 -2.14 -4.71 -20.68
N ARG A 8 -1.75 -4.37 -19.45
CA ARG A 8 -1.96 -3.03 -18.88
C ARG A 8 -0.67 -2.42 -18.34
N ASN A 9 -0.59 -1.10 -18.31
CA ASN A 9 0.44 -0.42 -17.57
C ASN A 9 0.26 -0.65 -16.07
N ILE A 10 1.34 -0.59 -15.28
CA ILE A 10 1.27 -0.93 -13.84
C ILE A 10 0.42 0.10 -13.07
N GLU A 11 0.39 1.36 -13.51
CA GLU A 11 -0.45 2.42 -12.97
C GLU A 11 -1.96 2.19 -13.19
N ASP A 12 -2.33 1.34 -14.15
CA ASP A 12 -3.71 1.03 -14.51
C ASP A 12 -4.23 -0.25 -13.83
N ILE A 13 -3.35 -1.01 -13.17
CA ILE A 13 -3.74 -2.20 -12.41
C ILE A 13 -4.63 -1.81 -11.23
N ARG A 14 -5.62 -2.65 -10.95
CA ARG A 14 -6.59 -2.48 -9.86
C ARG A 14 -6.62 -3.72 -8.97
N VAL A 15 -7.05 -3.52 -7.73
CA VAL A 15 -7.32 -4.63 -6.80
C VAL A 15 -8.33 -5.58 -7.44
N GLY A 16 -8.06 -6.87 -7.37
CA GLY A 16 -8.88 -7.92 -7.99
C GLY A 16 -8.47 -8.31 -9.41
N ASP A 17 -7.66 -7.52 -10.12
CA ASP A 17 -7.04 -7.95 -11.37
C ASP A 17 -6.21 -9.21 -11.13
N LEU A 18 -6.22 -10.15 -12.08
CA LEU A 18 -5.39 -11.36 -12.03
C LEU A 18 -4.10 -11.11 -12.79
N VAL A 19 -2.96 -11.25 -12.10
CA VAL A 19 -1.62 -11.16 -12.67
C VAL A 19 -0.90 -12.50 -12.53
N TRP A 20 0.09 -12.74 -13.38
CA TRP A 20 0.96 -13.91 -13.20
C TRP A 20 1.81 -13.74 -11.94
N ASP A 21 1.67 -14.69 -11.04
CA ASP A 21 2.54 -14.88 -9.87
C ASP A 21 3.27 -16.22 -10.02
N TRP A 22 4.38 -16.34 -9.31
CA TRP A 22 5.20 -17.53 -9.32
C TRP A 22 5.39 -18.05 -7.91
N ALA A 23 5.11 -19.34 -7.72
CA ALA A 23 5.43 -20.01 -6.47
C ALA A 23 6.94 -20.21 -6.42
N TRP A 24 7.58 -19.74 -5.35
CA TRP A 24 8.96 -20.12 -5.04
C TRP A 24 8.99 -21.61 -4.66
N ASP A 25 9.13 -22.45 -5.66
CA ASP A 25 9.57 -23.84 -5.56
C ASP A 25 10.36 -24.17 -6.82
N GLU A 26 11.69 -24.18 -6.70
CA GLU A 26 12.61 -24.48 -7.80
C GLU A 26 12.33 -25.86 -8.44
N ALA A 27 11.70 -26.79 -7.70
CA ALA A 27 11.37 -28.12 -8.18
C ALA A 27 10.08 -28.16 -9.01
N THR A 28 9.08 -27.33 -8.68
CA THR A 28 7.78 -27.34 -9.38
C THR A 28 7.65 -26.24 -10.43
N GLN A 29 8.42 -25.14 -10.31
CA GLN A 29 8.31 -23.95 -11.15
C GLN A 29 6.86 -23.50 -11.37
N ALA A 30 5.98 -23.72 -10.38
CA ALA A 30 4.56 -23.54 -10.54
C ALA A 30 4.22 -22.05 -10.74
N MET A 31 3.46 -21.76 -11.80
CA MET A 31 2.93 -20.44 -12.12
C MET A 31 1.41 -20.51 -12.09
N ASP A 32 0.77 -19.49 -11.54
CA ASP A 32 -0.68 -19.41 -11.49
C ASP A 32 -1.13 -17.94 -11.55
N TRP A 33 -2.39 -17.74 -11.93
CA TRP A 33 -3.02 -16.43 -11.88
C TRP A 33 -3.41 -16.10 -10.44
N LYS A 34 -2.84 -15.03 -9.90
CA LYS A 34 -3.15 -14.56 -8.55
C LYS A 34 -3.75 -13.18 -8.59
N SER A 35 -4.68 -12.93 -7.67
CA SER A 35 -5.33 -11.63 -7.55
C SER A 35 -4.39 -10.62 -6.91
N VAL A 36 -4.34 -9.43 -7.50
CA VAL A 36 -3.77 -8.24 -6.86
C VAL A 36 -4.62 -7.88 -5.64
N THR A 37 -3.97 -7.80 -4.48
CA THR A 37 -4.62 -7.55 -3.20
C THR A 37 -4.43 -6.11 -2.70
N GLU A 38 -3.37 -5.44 -3.15
CA GLU A 38 -3.10 -4.04 -2.86
C GLU A 38 -2.31 -3.39 -4.01
N VAL A 39 -2.63 -2.13 -4.32
CA VAL A 39 -1.89 -1.32 -5.31
C VAL A 39 -1.20 -0.18 -4.59
N PHE A 40 0.09 0.00 -4.89
CA PHE A 40 1.00 0.92 -4.23
C PHE A 40 1.43 1.97 -5.23
N ARG A 41 1.40 3.25 -4.82
CA ARG A 41 2.12 4.31 -5.53
C ARG A 41 2.85 5.21 -4.54
N THR A 42 4.12 5.45 -4.79
CA THR A 42 4.98 6.32 -3.98
C THR A 42 5.81 7.23 -4.89
N GLN A 43 6.45 8.25 -4.33
CA GLN A 43 7.47 9.03 -5.03
C GLN A 43 8.85 8.47 -4.69
N ALA A 44 9.65 8.17 -5.70
CA ALA A 44 11.06 7.82 -5.56
C ALA A 44 11.92 9.00 -5.98
N GLU A 45 13.04 9.23 -5.30
CA GLU A 45 14.03 10.26 -5.64
C GLU A 45 15.13 9.73 -6.57
N GLU A 46 15.25 8.41 -6.66
CA GLU A 46 16.23 7.70 -7.47
C GLU A 46 15.56 6.57 -8.25
N ILE A 47 15.97 6.43 -9.52
CA ILE A 47 15.50 5.40 -10.44
C ILE A 47 16.72 4.67 -10.99
N ALA A 48 16.73 3.34 -10.86
CA ALA A 48 17.62 2.45 -11.61
C ALA A 48 17.01 2.18 -12.98
N GLU A 49 17.76 2.49 -14.04
CA GLU A 49 17.46 2.11 -15.41
C GLU A 49 18.32 0.91 -15.81
N LEU A 50 17.66 -0.23 -15.99
CA LEU A 50 18.27 -1.49 -16.40
C LEU A 50 18.02 -1.71 -17.90
N HIS A 51 19.09 -1.74 -18.67
CA HIS A 51 19.03 -2.09 -20.10
C HIS A 51 19.35 -3.57 -20.28
N PHE A 52 18.66 -4.20 -21.23
CA PHE A 52 18.78 -5.63 -21.52
C PHE A 52 19.20 -5.88 -22.97
N ALA A 53 19.83 -7.03 -23.23
CA ALA A 53 20.52 -7.29 -24.49
C ALA A 53 19.63 -7.33 -25.74
N ASP A 54 18.38 -7.74 -25.60
CA ASP A 54 17.45 -7.94 -26.70
C ASP A 54 16.40 -6.82 -26.80
N GLU A 55 16.63 -5.65 -26.18
CA GLU A 55 15.54 -4.70 -25.92
C GLU A 55 15.85 -3.21 -26.09
N PRO A 56 14.91 -2.45 -26.69
CA PRO A 56 15.12 -1.02 -26.96
C PRO A 56 14.83 -0.12 -25.74
N ALA A 57 13.98 -0.55 -24.80
CA ALA A 57 13.56 0.27 -23.66
C ALA A 57 14.06 -0.31 -22.33
N PRO A 58 14.57 0.52 -21.39
CA PRO A 58 15.02 0.02 -20.10
C PRO A 58 13.84 -0.33 -19.18
N LEU A 59 14.06 -1.27 -18.27
CA LEU A 59 13.22 -1.40 -17.07
C LEU A 59 13.62 -0.28 -16.10
N ARG A 60 12.61 0.46 -15.62
CA ARG A 60 12.79 1.56 -14.67
C ARG A 60 12.20 1.16 -13.33
N VAL A 61 13.01 1.16 -12.29
CA VAL A 61 12.65 0.62 -10.97
C VAL A 61 13.43 1.36 -9.87
N THR A 62 12.99 1.31 -8.61
CA THR A 62 13.81 1.86 -7.51
C THR A 62 15.07 0.99 -7.31
N PRO A 63 16.23 1.59 -6.96
CA PRO A 63 17.47 0.82 -6.76
C PRO A 63 17.34 -0.31 -5.72
N ALA A 64 16.51 -0.12 -4.69
CA ALA A 64 16.30 -1.10 -3.63
C ALA A 64 15.29 -2.21 -3.97
N HIS A 65 14.62 -2.15 -5.13
CA HIS A 65 13.65 -3.17 -5.49
C HIS A 65 14.34 -4.46 -5.91
N TRP A 66 13.82 -5.61 -5.48
CA TRP A 66 14.43 -6.90 -5.78
C TRP A 66 13.89 -7.50 -7.08
N LEU A 67 14.83 -7.93 -7.92
CA LEU A 67 14.58 -8.75 -9.10
C LEU A 67 15.25 -10.11 -8.87
N TYR A 68 14.71 -11.16 -9.48
CA TYR A 68 15.29 -12.50 -9.35
C TYR A 68 16.37 -12.72 -10.43
N ALA A 69 17.64 -12.69 -10.01
CA ALA A 69 18.81 -12.92 -10.85
C ALA A 69 19.28 -14.38 -10.77
N GLU A 70 19.64 -14.99 -11.89
CA GLU A 70 20.15 -16.36 -11.96
C GLU A 70 21.68 -16.35 -12.15
N PRO A 71 22.46 -17.08 -11.32
CA PRO A 71 22.06 -17.98 -10.22
C PRO A 71 21.99 -17.31 -8.83
N GLN A 72 22.16 -15.99 -8.72
CA GLN A 72 22.38 -15.28 -7.45
C GLN A 72 21.15 -15.24 -6.52
N GLY A 73 19.95 -15.36 -7.07
CA GLY A 73 18.69 -15.18 -6.38
C GLY A 73 18.20 -13.73 -6.37
N TRP A 74 17.41 -13.38 -5.35
CA TRP A 74 16.87 -12.03 -5.16
C TRP A 74 18.00 -11.01 -4.99
N THR A 75 18.11 -10.11 -5.96
CA THR A 75 19.17 -9.09 -6.04
C THR A 75 18.52 -7.72 -6.22
N ALA A 76 19.00 -6.70 -5.51
CA ALA A 76 18.50 -5.34 -5.65
C ALA A 76 18.88 -4.77 -7.03
N ALA A 77 17.96 -4.03 -7.64
CA ALA A 77 18.14 -3.48 -8.98
C ALA A 77 19.39 -2.60 -9.10
N GLY A 78 19.73 -1.84 -8.06
CA GLY A 78 20.94 -1.02 -8.01
C GLY A 78 22.24 -1.82 -7.88
N ASP A 79 22.16 -3.07 -7.42
CA ASP A 79 23.32 -3.95 -7.24
C ASP A 79 23.61 -4.78 -8.50
N LEU A 80 22.67 -4.87 -9.43
CA LEU A 80 22.82 -5.62 -10.68
C LEU A 80 23.94 -5.04 -11.56
N GLN A 81 24.76 -5.93 -12.08
CA GLN A 81 25.90 -5.62 -12.95
C GLN A 81 25.66 -6.12 -14.38
N PRO A 82 26.34 -5.53 -15.38
CA PRO A 82 26.36 -6.07 -16.73
C PRO A 82 26.77 -7.56 -16.73
N GLY A 83 25.95 -8.39 -17.39
CA GLY A 83 26.11 -9.85 -17.44
C GLY A 83 25.21 -10.62 -16.49
N ASP A 84 24.68 -10.00 -15.42
CA ASP A 84 23.68 -10.64 -14.56
C ASP A 84 22.42 -10.97 -15.37
N ARG A 85 21.79 -12.12 -15.09
CA ARG A 85 20.67 -12.63 -15.88
C ARG A 85 19.37 -12.62 -15.07
N ILE A 86 18.34 -11.91 -15.54
CA ILE A 86 17.06 -11.78 -14.83
C ILE A 86 16.05 -12.78 -15.37
N ARG A 87 15.37 -13.49 -14.45
CA ARG A 87 14.36 -14.50 -14.76
C ARG A 87 13.15 -13.90 -15.48
N ARG A 88 12.81 -14.50 -16.62
CA ARG A 88 11.57 -14.26 -17.38
C ARG A 88 10.49 -15.26 -16.95
N ARG A 89 9.22 -14.92 -17.17
CA ARG A 89 8.11 -15.87 -17.03
C ARG A 89 8.25 -17.07 -17.97
N GLN A 90 8.73 -16.85 -19.20
CA GLN A 90 8.94 -17.89 -20.20
C GLN A 90 10.27 -17.68 -20.91
N GLY A 91 10.93 -18.78 -21.28
CA GLY A 91 12.21 -18.77 -21.98
C GLY A 91 13.42 -18.58 -21.06
N GLU A 92 14.58 -18.30 -21.66
CA GLU A 92 15.82 -18.07 -20.92
C GLU A 92 15.81 -16.72 -20.19
N ALA A 93 16.52 -16.65 -19.06
CA ALA A 93 16.79 -15.39 -18.38
C ALA A 93 17.54 -14.40 -19.28
N VAL A 94 17.29 -13.10 -19.09
CA VAL A 94 17.86 -12.03 -19.93
C VAL A 94 19.02 -11.32 -19.26
N ALA A 95 20.11 -11.11 -20.00
CA ALA A 95 21.29 -10.42 -19.50
C ALA A 95 21.08 -8.90 -19.40
N VAL A 96 21.45 -8.34 -18.25
CA VAL A 96 21.64 -6.90 -18.05
C VAL A 96 22.85 -6.46 -18.87
N VAL A 97 22.69 -5.40 -19.66
CA VAL A 97 23.77 -4.77 -20.44
C VAL A 97 24.32 -3.55 -19.70
N SER A 98 23.45 -2.81 -19.00
CA SER A 98 23.88 -1.67 -18.19
C SER A 98 22.88 -1.35 -17.10
N THR A 99 23.41 -0.89 -15.97
CA THR A 99 22.65 -0.33 -14.84
C THR A 99 23.03 1.13 -14.67
N GLN A 100 22.05 2.03 -14.67
CA GLN A 100 22.27 3.47 -14.43
C GLN A 100 21.35 3.96 -13.31
N ILE A 101 21.91 4.52 -12.24
CA ILE A 101 21.12 5.19 -11.20
C ILE A 101 20.97 6.66 -11.60
N ARG A 102 19.73 7.11 -11.73
CA ARG A 102 19.37 8.51 -11.97
C ARG A 102 18.75 9.09 -10.71
N VAL A 103 19.24 10.25 -10.28
CA VAL A 103 18.57 11.08 -9.26
C VAL A 103 17.47 11.84 -9.98
N GLN A 104 16.28 11.25 -10.01
CA GLN A 104 15.13 11.75 -10.75
C GLN A 104 13.86 11.41 -9.98
N ALA A 105 13.13 12.45 -9.55
CA ALA A 105 11.89 12.28 -8.81
C ALA A 105 10.79 11.75 -9.71
N GLU A 106 10.29 10.54 -9.43
CA GLU A 106 9.25 9.90 -10.23
C GLU A 106 8.24 9.09 -9.41
N PRO A 107 6.97 9.02 -9.87
CA PRO A 107 6.01 8.09 -9.31
C PRO A 107 6.41 6.66 -9.66
N VAL A 108 6.54 5.82 -8.63
CA VAL A 108 6.79 4.39 -8.76
C VAL A 108 5.61 3.61 -8.24
N TYR A 109 5.41 2.41 -8.81
CA TYR A 109 4.27 1.56 -8.54
C TYR A 109 4.74 0.19 -8.06
N ASN A 110 3.97 -0.42 -7.18
CA ASN A 110 4.17 -1.80 -6.72
C ASN A 110 2.80 -2.45 -6.49
N LEU A 111 2.77 -3.78 -6.40
CA LEU A 111 1.55 -4.57 -6.25
C LEU A 111 1.74 -5.62 -5.18
N GLU A 112 0.77 -5.75 -4.27
CA GLU A 112 0.64 -6.93 -3.42
C GLU A 112 -0.15 -7.97 -4.19
N VAL A 113 0.38 -9.18 -4.27
CA VAL A 113 -0.24 -10.30 -4.98
C VAL A 113 -0.43 -11.47 -4.01
N ALA A 114 -1.59 -12.12 -4.11
CA ALA A 114 -2.00 -13.17 -3.18
C ALA A 114 -1.06 -14.39 -3.22
N ASP A 115 -0.93 -15.06 -2.08
CA ASP A 115 -0.19 -16.31 -1.84
C ASP A 115 1.34 -16.20 -1.86
N TRP A 116 1.96 -15.75 -2.95
CA TRP A 116 3.42 -15.90 -3.13
C TRP A 116 4.20 -14.61 -3.07
N HIS A 117 3.53 -13.45 -3.09
CA HIS A 117 4.17 -12.15 -2.95
C HIS A 117 5.27 -11.93 -4.00
N THR A 118 5.04 -12.36 -5.23
CA THR A 118 5.86 -12.00 -6.39
C THR A 118 4.96 -11.62 -7.56
N TYR A 119 5.54 -11.04 -8.61
CA TYR A 119 4.82 -10.86 -9.87
C TYR A 119 5.79 -10.66 -11.02
N PHE A 120 5.29 -10.86 -12.22
CA PHE A 120 6.06 -10.60 -13.43
C PHE A 120 5.76 -9.21 -14.00
N ALA A 121 6.81 -8.38 -14.13
CA ALA A 121 6.72 -6.98 -14.49
C ALA A 121 7.28 -6.67 -15.89
N GLY A 122 6.75 -5.61 -16.50
CA GLY A 122 7.15 -5.11 -17.81
C GLY A 122 6.76 -6.03 -19.00
N PRO A 123 7.05 -5.60 -20.23
CA PRO A 123 6.92 -6.42 -21.44
C PRO A 123 7.62 -7.79 -21.34
N TRP A 124 8.73 -7.83 -20.61
CA TRP A 124 9.59 -9.01 -20.42
C TRP A 124 9.06 -10.03 -19.43
N GLN A 125 8.03 -9.65 -18.67
CA GLN A 125 7.52 -10.45 -17.58
C GLN A 125 8.69 -10.90 -16.69
N LEU A 126 9.48 -9.94 -16.19
CA LEU A 126 10.62 -10.19 -15.30
C LEU A 126 10.13 -10.38 -13.88
N LEU A 127 10.70 -11.36 -13.20
CA LEU A 127 10.28 -11.71 -11.86
C LEU A 127 10.74 -10.63 -10.86
N ALA A 128 9.76 -9.94 -10.28
CA ALA A 128 9.92 -8.90 -9.30
C ALA A 128 9.35 -9.35 -7.95
N HIS A 129 9.97 -8.90 -6.87
CA HIS A 129 9.52 -9.21 -5.53
C HIS A 129 8.51 -8.16 -5.03
N ASN A 130 7.42 -8.61 -4.43
CA ASN A 130 6.40 -7.73 -3.89
C ASN A 130 6.86 -6.96 -2.63
N LYS A 131 7.74 -7.54 -1.80
CA LYS A 131 8.23 -6.89 -0.56
C LYS A 131 9.19 -5.74 -0.88
N CYS A 132 8.62 -4.64 -1.32
CA CYS A 132 9.21 -3.32 -1.28
C CYS A 132 8.40 -2.50 -0.27
N ASP A 133 8.44 -2.93 0.99
CA ASP A 133 7.77 -2.24 2.09
C ASP A 133 8.65 -1.07 2.59
N ALA A 134 9.10 -0.27 1.61
CA ALA A 134 9.92 0.93 1.80
C ALA A 134 9.10 2.10 2.38
N LEU A 135 7.92 1.82 2.95
CA LEU A 135 7.10 2.80 3.63
C LEU A 135 7.45 2.96 5.11
N THR A 136 8.32 2.13 5.68
CA THR A 136 8.63 2.19 7.12
C THR A 136 10.09 2.38 7.42
N GLU A 137 10.38 3.05 8.54
CA GLU A 137 11.72 3.25 9.08
C GLU A 137 11.70 3.35 10.61
N LEU A 138 12.87 3.31 11.25
CA LEU A 138 13.00 3.57 12.67
C LEU A 138 12.97 5.08 12.91
N VAL A 139 11.93 5.54 13.60
CA VAL A 139 11.73 6.95 13.95
C VAL A 139 11.97 7.13 15.43
N ASP A 140 12.75 8.15 15.81
CA ASP A 140 12.88 8.59 17.20
C ASP A 140 11.56 9.25 17.64
N ILE A 141 10.91 8.65 18.64
CA ILE A 141 9.64 9.15 19.20
C ILE A 141 9.86 9.97 20.49
N GLY A 142 11.12 10.27 20.82
CA GLY A 142 11.54 11.04 21.98
C GLY A 142 12.29 10.21 23.01
N ALA A 143 13.14 10.89 23.79
CA ALA A 143 13.95 10.30 24.87
C ALA A 143 14.83 9.11 24.44
N GLY A 144 15.26 9.07 23.17
CA GLY A 144 16.08 7.99 22.62
C GLY A 144 15.32 6.69 22.36
N VAL A 145 13.98 6.75 22.34
CA VAL A 145 13.12 5.60 22.02
C VAL A 145 12.88 5.59 20.51
N PHE A 146 13.37 4.56 19.83
CA PHE A 146 13.12 4.35 18.41
C PHE A 146 11.97 3.37 18.19
N LYS A 147 11.07 3.70 17.26
CA LYS A 147 9.96 2.84 16.88
C LYS A 147 9.84 2.74 15.37
N LYS A 148 9.56 1.53 14.88
CA LYS A 148 9.23 1.33 13.47
C LYS A 148 7.90 2.02 13.16
N ARG A 149 7.94 3.08 12.37
CA ARG A 149 6.77 3.87 11.92
C ARG A 149 6.81 4.00 10.40
N LEU A 150 5.79 4.63 9.81
CA LEU A 150 5.86 5.02 8.41
C LEU A 150 6.96 6.07 8.24
N LYS A 151 7.51 6.21 7.03
CA LYS A 151 8.48 7.25 6.70
C LYS A 151 7.90 8.63 7.07
N PRO A 152 8.63 9.48 7.82
CA PRO A 152 8.25 10.85 8.10
C PRO A 152 8.06 11.69 6.85
N ASN A 153 7.13 12.65 6.90
CA ASN A 153 6.89 13.64 5.84
C ASN A 153 6.72 13.02 4.44
N HIS A 154 6.18 11.82 4.37
CA HIS A 154 6.07 11.04 3.15
C HIS A 154 4.62 11.01 2.65
N THR A 155 4.46 10.90 1.34
CA THR A 155 3.14 10.71 0.71
C THR A 155 3.13 9.37 0.00
N TYR A 156 1.99 8.67 0.10
CA TYR A 156 1.81 7.38 -0.54
C TYR A 156 0.34 7.19 -0.90
N VAL A 157 0.09 6.38 -1.93
CA VAL A 157 -1.25 5.97 -2.33
C VAL A 157 -1.39 4.47 -2.10
N ARG A 158 -2.51 4.08 -1.51
CA ARG A 158 -2.89 2.68 -1.30
C ARG A 158 -4.32 2.47 -1.76
N ASN A 159 -4.52 1.54 -2.69
CA ASN A 159 -5.84 1.20 -3.21
C ASN A 159 -6.66 2.42 -3.69
N GLY A 160 -5.97 3.39 -4.31
CA GLY A 160 -6.58 4.63 -4.82
C GLY A 160 -6.77 5.75 -3.81
N TYR A 161 -6.45 5.53 -2.53
CA TYR A 161 -6.53 6.56 -1.49
C TYR A 161 -5.16 7.18 -1.23
N GLU A 162 -5.13 8.50 -1.15
CA GLU A 162 -3.94 9.29 -0.85
C GLU A 162 -3.73 9.40 0.65
N TYR A 163 -2.50 9.22 1.08
CA TYR A 163 -2.09 9.35 2.46
C TYR A 163 -0.86 10.23 2.58
N ALA A 164 -0.73 10.89 3.72
CA ALA A 164 0.47 11.60 4.09
C ALA A 164 0.82 11.37 5.56
N THR A 165 2.12 11.39 5.86
CA THR A 165 2.64 11.33 7.23
C THR A 165 3.20 12.67 7.67
N ASP A 166 3.26 12.86 8.99
CA ASP A 166 3.96 13.98 9.62
C ASP A 166 5.44 13.66 9.90
N ALA A 167 6.15 14.58 10.55
CA ALA A 167 7.57 14.44 10.89
C ALA A 167 7.87 13.28 11.87
N TYR A 168 6.84 12.68 12.47
CA TYR A 168 6.99 11.52 13.34
C TYR A 168 6.52 10.22 12.67
N GLY A 169 6.23 10.22 11.37
CA GLY A 169 5.76 9.03 10.67
C GLY A 169 4.34 8.60 11.03
N ARG A 170 3.52 9.53 11.55
CA ARG A 170 2.10 9.29 11.86
C ARG A 170 1.24 9.77 10.71
N ILE A 171 0.14 9.06 10.42
CA ILE A 171 -0.77 9.45 9.35
C ILE A 171 -1.43 10.79 9.72
N ARG A 172 -1.20 11.81 8.91
CA ARG A 172 -1.82 13.14 9.04
C ARG A 172 -2.90 13.41 7.99
N LYS A 173 -3.01 12.54 6.97
CA LYS A 173 -4.02 12.64 5.92
C LYS A 173 -4.41 11.26 5.38
N ALA A 174 -5.69 11.07 5.11
CA ALA A 174 -6.25 10.01 4.26
C ALA A 174 -7.38 10.60 3.41
N ALA A 175 -7.28 10.52 2.08
CA ALA A 175 -8.24 11.16 1.19
C ALA A 175 -8.50 10.37 -0.09
N GLY A 176 -9.68 10.57 -0.69
CA GLY A 176 -10.02 10.02 -2.00
C GLY A 176 -11.52 9.87 -2.23
N GLU A 177 -11.90 9.50 -3.46
CA GLU A 177 -13.26 9.12 -3.82
C GLU A 177 -13.53 7.69 -3.31
N LEU A 178 -14.50 7.56 -2.41
CA LEU A 178 -14.90 6.28 -1.85
C LEU A 178 -15.63 5.44 -2.90
N ARG A 179 -15.46 4.12 -2.79
CA ARG A 179 -16.18 3.11 -3.57
C ARG A 179 -16.68 2.03 -2.65
N ILE A 180 -17.69 1.24 -3.03
CA ILE A 180 -18.01 0.01 -2.30
C ILE A 180 -17.11 -1.11 -2.80
N GLU A 181 -16.30 -1.67 -1.89
CA GLU A 181 -15.49 -2.85 -2.18
C GLU A 181 -16.34 -4.10 -1.94
N PRO A 182 -16.57 -5.00 -2.91
CA PRO A 182 -17.38 -6.21 -2.69
C PRO A 182 -16.75 -7.13 -1.64
N LYS A 183 -17.59 -7.79 -0.81
CA LYS A 183 -17.09 -8.75 0.21
C LYS A 183 -16.24 -9.87 -0.39
N ALA A 184 -16.57 -10.33 -1.60
CA ALA A 184 -15.80 -11.35 -2.30
C ALA A 184 -14.35 -10.91 -2.56
N THR A 185 -14.16 -9.65 -2.96
CA THR A 185 -12.81 -9.07 -3.14
C THR A 185 -12.12 -8.94 -1.78
N ARG A 186 -12.79 -8.37 -0.76
CA ARG A 186 -12.21 -8.23 0.59
C ARG A 186 -11.67 -9.54 1.18
N ALA A 187 -12.43 -10.62 1.03
CA ALA A 187 -12.06 -11.94 1.54
C ALA A 187 -10.85 -12.55 0.82
N ARG A 188 -10.65 -12.24 -0.47
CA ARG A 188 -9.49 -12.69 -1.26
C ARG A 188 -8.24 -11.88 -0.98
N THR A 189 -8.38 -10.62 -0.58
CA THR A 189 -7.25 -9.69 -0.47
C THR A 189 -6.70 -9.53 0.94
N GLN A 190 -7.48 -9.89 1.97
CA GLN A 190 -7.07 -9.71 3.36
C GLN A 190 -6.74 -11.05 4.03
N ASN A 191 -5.53 -11.15 4.58
CA ASN A 191 -5.23 -12.16 5.59
C ASN A 191 -5.88 -11.74 6.93
N PRO A 192 -6.96 -12.40 7.38
CA PRO A 192 -7.76 -11.90 8.50
C PRO A 192 -6.96 -11.82 9.80
N LYS A 193 -6.07 -12.81 10.03
CA LYS A 193 -5.21 -12.86 11.21
C LYS A 193 -4.17 -11.74 11.20
N ALA A 194 -3.63 -11.42 10.02
CA ALA A 194 -2.70 -10.31 9.88
C ALA A 194 -3.41 -8.96 10.15
N ALA A 195 -4.59 -8.76 9.57
CA ALA A 195 -5.37 -7.54 9.77
C ALA A 195 -5.76 -7.33 11.25
N GLU A 196 -6.26 -8.38 11.93
CA GLU A 196 -6.59 -8.34 13.36
C GLU A 196 -5.36 -7.99 14.21
N ARG A 197 -4.22 -8.62 13.92
CA ARG A 197 -2.95 -8.30 14.58
C ARG A 197 -2.56 -6.83 14.38
N MET A 198 -2.69 -6.30 13.17
CA MET A 198 -2.32 -4.90 12.87
C MET A 198 -3.22 -3.90 13.60
N GLN A 199 -4.53 -4.16 13.70
CA GLN A 199 -5.43 -3.36 14.53
C GLN A 199 -5.03 -3.38 16.01
N GLY A 200 -4.56 -4.52 16.52
CA GLY A 200 -4.01 -4.66 17.87
C GLY A 200 -2.69 -3.91 18.11
N LEU A 201 -1.96 -3.53 17.05
CA LEU A 201 -0.68 -2.82 17.14
C LEU A 201 -0.80 -1.30 17.01
N ALA A 202 -1.90 -0.79 16.44
CA ALA A 202 -2.13 0.65 16.28
C ALA A 202 -1.98 1.38 17.63
N GLY A 203 -1.04 2.33 17.70
CA GLY A 203 -0.69 3.11 18.91
C GLY A 203 -0.13 2.31 20.10
N LYS A 204 0.11 1.00 19.98
CA LYS A 204 0.60 0.18 21.10
C LYS A 204 1.95 0.70 21.59
N ASN A 205 2.09 0.86 22.91
CA ASN A 205 3.26 1.45 23.58
C ASN A 205 3.58 2.87 23.09
N ASP A 206 2.57 3.61 22.61
CA ASP A 206 2.73 4.88 21.90
C ASP A 206 1.39 5.64 21.86
N GLY A 207 0.83 5.89 23.03
CA GLY A 207 -0.40 6.67 23.23
C GLY A 207 -1.72 5.90 23.22
N ARG A 208 -1.76 4.64 22.75
CA ARG A 208 -2.99 3.82 22.84
C ARG A 208 -3.39 3.62 24.31
N GLN A 209 -4.67 3.85 24.60
CA GLN A 209 -5.28 3.72 25.92
C GLN A 209 -6.15 2.45 26.01
N ALA A 210 -6.50 2.07 27.24
CA ALA A 210 -7.49 1.01 27.46
C ALA A 210 -8.84 1.44 26.86
N GLY A 211 -9.49 0.53 26.13
CA GLY A 211 -10.73 0.84 25.39
C GLY A 211 -10.51 1.36 23.96
N ASP A 212 -9.26 1.61 23.54
CA ASP A 212 -8.95 1.93 22.14
C ASP A 212 -8.84 0.66 21.27
N ALA A 213 -9.33 0.77 20.05
CA ALA A 213 -9.15 -0.17 18.94
C ALA A 213 -8.19 0.40 17.89
N GLY A 214 -7.75 -0.45 16.95
CA GLY A 214 -7.17 0.03 15.70
C GLY A 214 -8.29 0.44 14.76
N GLY A 215 -8.51 1.74 14.57
CA GLY A 215 -9.53 2.28 13.68
C GLY A 215 -8.93 2.53 12.29
N HIS A 216 -9.67 2.13 11.25
CA HIS A 216 -9.32 2.48 9.88
C HIS A 216 -9.69 3.94 9.62
N LEU A 217 -8.83 4.69 8.92
CA LEU A 217 -9.21 6.01 8.42
C LEU A 217 -10.13 5.88 7.19
N ILE A 218 -9.83 4.93 6.31
CA ILE A 218 -10.74 4.48 5.26
C ILE A 218 -11.13 3.05 5.56
N GLY A 219 -12.41 2.79 5.82
CA GLY A 219 -12.90 1.45 6.15
C GLY A 219 -12.60 0.40 5.08
N ASP A 220 -12.47 -0.86 5.51
CA ASP A 220 -12.33 -2.03 4.64
C ASP A 220 -13.44 -2.09 3.58
N GLN A 221 -14.64 -1.62 3.95
CA GLN A 221 -15.79 -1.58 3.08
C GLN A 221 -15.65 -0.65 1.89
N PHE A 222 -14.73 0.31 2.01
CA PHE A 222 -14.36 1.20 0.92
C PHE A 222 -13.10 0.75 0.19
N GLY A 223 -12.53 -0.41 0.54
CA GLY A 223 -11.26 -0.89 -0.01
C GLY A 223 -10.04 -0.28 0.68
N GLY A 224 -10.24 0.32 1.86
CA GLY A 224 -9.14 0.74 2.72
C GLY A 224 -8.36 -0.46 3.24
N ILE A 225 -7.04 -0.28 3.33
CA ILE A 225 -6.10 -1.35 3.69
C ILE A 225 -6.12 -1.63 5.20
N GLY A 226 -5.97 -2.90 5.57
CA GLY A 226 -6.08 -3.38 6.96
C GLY A 226 -4.77 -3.36 7.77
N ASN A 227 -3.79 -2.53 7.38
CA ASN A 227 -2.46 -2.49 8.00
C ASN A 227 -2.12 -1.08 8.53
N ASN A 228 -0.91 -0.93 9.07
CA ASN A 228 -0.45 0.31 9.70
C ASN A 228 -0.44 1.55 8.78
N ALA A 229 -0.48 1.39 7.46
CA ALA A 229 -0.57 2.51 6.52
C ALA A 229 -1.97 3.15 6.44
N ASN A 230 -2.98 2.62 7.16
CA ASN A 230 -4.34 3.20 7.24
C ASN A 230 -4.96 3.06 8.64
N LEU A 231 -4.19 2.64 9.64
CA LEU A 231 -4.67 2.38 10.99
C LEU A 231 -4.15 3.41 12.00
N VAL A 232 -5.05 3.89 12.85
CA VAL A 232 -4.74 4.77 13.99
C VAL A 232 -5.32 4.18 15.28
N ALA A 233 -4.76 4.55 16.44
CA ALA A 233 -5.42 4.24 17.70
C ALA A 233 -6.68 5.11 17.84
N MET A 234 -7.84 4.46 17.93
CA MET A 234 -9.14 5.13 17.98
C MET A 234 -9.96 4.57 19.13
N LYS A 235 -10.59 5.44 19.92
CA LYS A 235 -11.50 5.01 20.99
C LYS A 235 -12.58 4.10 20.40
N HIS A 236 -12.80 2.94 21.00
CA HIS A 236 -13.81 2.02 20.50
C HIS A 236 -15.22 2.49 20.85
N GLU A 237 -15.51 2.55 22.15
CA GLU A 237 -16.84 2.90 22.65
C GLU A 237 -17.23 4.34 22.27
N GLY A 238 -18.39 4.50 21.61
CA GLY A 238 -18.92 5.79 21.20
C GLY A 238 -18.24 6.44 19.99
N VAL A 239 -17.09 5.92 19.51
CA VAL A 239 -16.37 6.47 18.35
C VAL A 239 -16.24 5.43 17.24
N ASN A 240 -15.31 4.48 17.34
CA ASN A 240 -15.02 3.48 16.30
C ASN A 240 -16.01 2.30 16.25
N ALA A 241 -16.96 2.21 17.19
CA ALA A 241 -17.90 1.09 17.27
C ALA A 241 -18.90 1.10 16.09
N TYR A 242 -18.58 0.44 14.97
CA TYR A 242 -19.49 0.38 13.83
C TYR A 242 -20.79 -0.41 14.14
N PRO A 243 -21.99 0.06 13.71
CA PRO A 243 -22.28 1.35 13.09
C PRO A 243 -22.69 2.45 14.10
N ASN A 244 -22.64 2.16 15.41
CA ASN A 244 -23.30 2.97 16.44
C ASN A 244 -22.43 4.07 17.07
N GLY A 245 -21.11 4.04 16.86
CA GLY A 245 -20.18 5.08 17.25
C GLY A 245 -20.15 6.21 16.24
N THR A 246 -19.68 7.40 16.65
CA THR A 246 -19.66 8.59 15.79
C THR A 246 -18.90 8.38 14.47
N TRP A 247 -17.79 7.64 14.50
CA TRP A 247 -17.05 7.24 13.31
C TRP A 247 -17.84 6.21 12.50
N GLY A 248 -18.32 5.15 13.16
CA GLY A 248 -19.06 4.08 12.50
C GLY A 248 -20.36 4.53 11.83
N SER A 249 -21.08 5.48 12.43
CA SER A 249 -22.29 6.08 11.85
C SER A 249 -21.95 6.96 10.64
N MET A 250 -20.82 7.66 10.66
CA MET A 250 -20.32 8.42 9.52
C MET A 250 -19.98 7.48 8.35
N GLU A 251 -19.23 6.40 8.60
CA GLU A 251 -18.95 5.38 7.57
C GLU A 251 -20.25 4.75 7.04
N LYS A 252 -21.22 4.45 7.90
CA LYS A 252 -22.52 3.94 7.45
C LYS A 252 -23.21 4.94 6.51
N ALA A 253 -23.20 6.23 6.84
CA ALA A 253 -23.81 7.26 5.99
C ALA A 253 -23.15 7.35 4.61
N TRP A 254 -21.82 7.25 4.55
CA TRP A 254 -21.08 7.15 3.27
C TRP A 254 -21.46 5.91 2.48
N ALA A 255 -21.54 4.75 3.13
CA ALA A 255 -21.96 3.51 2.48
C ALA A 255 -23.39 3.59 1.93
N ASP A 256 -24.32 4.17 2.71
CA ASP A 256 -25.70 4.39 2.26
C ASP A 256 -25.77 5.36 1.07
N ALA A 257 -24.93 6.40 1.04
CA ALA A 257 -24.84 7.34 -0.08
C ALA A 257 -24.32 6.68 -1.36
N LEU A 258 -23.23 5.91 -1.27
CA LEU A 258 -22.71 5.12 -2.39
C LEU A 258 -23.76 4.10 -2.88
N ALA A 259 -24.51 3.48 -1.99
CA ALA A 259 -25.59 2.55 -2.35
C ALA A 259 -26.74 3.22 -3.12
N ARG A 260 -26.93 4.53 -2.95
CA ARG A 260 -27.86 5.35 -3.75
C ARG A 260 -27.27 5.85 -5.08
N GLY A 261 -26.04 5.46 -5.40
CA GLY A 261 -25.32 5.91 -6.61
C GLY A 261 -24.74 7.31 -6.49
N GLU A 262 -24.67 7.87 -5.28
CA GLU A 262 -24.05 9.17 -5.04
C GLU A 262 -22.52 9.04 -5.07
N LYS A 263 -21.84 10.13 -5.46
CA LYS A 263 -20.38 10.22 -5.35
C LYS A 263 -20.00 10.74 -3.98
N VAL A 264 -19.08 10.04 -3.31
CA VAL A 264 -18.59 10.42 -1.99
C VAL A 264 -17.08 10.59 -2.05
N TYR A 265 -16.59 11.79 -1.78
CA TYR A 265 -15.17 12.07 -1.58
C TYR A 265 -14.94 12.43 -0.11
N VAL A 266 -13.81 12.00 0.45
CA VAL A 266 -13.42 12.33 1.82
C VAL A 266 -12.00 12.87 1.88
N ASP A 267 -11.74 13.78 2.81
CA ASP A 267 -10.43 14.22 3.25
C ASP A 267 -10.40 14.20 4.79
N ILE A 268 -9.60 13.29 5.34
CA ILE A 268 -9.54 12.98 6.77
C ILE A 268 -8.17 13.35 7.29
N GLU A 269 -8.14 14.24 8.29
CA GLU A 269 -6.93 14.70 8.95
C GLU A 269 -6.94 14.33 10.44
N PRO A 270 -6.17 13.31 10.86
CA PRO A 270 -5.92 13.06 12.27
C PRO A 270 -5.13 14.22 12.90
N ILE A 271 -5.63 14.74 14.02
CA ILE A 271 -5.06 15.87 14.75
C ILE A 271 -4.39 15.36 16.03
N TYR A 272 -3.07 15.55 16.15
CA TYR A 272 -2.28 15.14 17.30
C TYR A 272 -1.99 16.33 18.23
N LYS A 273 -2.01 16.10 19.55
CA LYS A 273 -1.68 17.13 20.56
C LYS A 273 -0.38 16.85 21.31
N ASP A 274 0.20 15.68 21.12
CA ASP A 274 1.47 15.26 21.69
C ASP A 274 2.27 14.46 20.63
N ALA A 275 3.39 13.85 21.01
CA ALA A 275 4.24 13.06 20.11
C ALA A 275 3.76 11.60 19.91
N THR A 276 2.68 11.20 20.60
CA THR A 276 2.20 9.82 20.55
C THR A 276 1.48 9.51 19.24
N ALA A 277 1.32 8.23 18.93
CA ALA A 277 0.61 7.78 17.74
C ALA A 277 -0.92 7.77 17.88
N LYS A 278 -1.48 8.22 19.01
CA LYS A 278 -2.93 8.39 19.18
C LYS A 278 -3.37 9.80 18.76
N PRO A 279 -4.19 9.95 17.71
CA PRO A 279 -4.81 11.24 17.41
C PRO A 279 -5.70 11.70 18.56
N HIS A 280 -5.73 13.00 18.84
CA HIS A 280 -6.65 13.59 19.79
C HIS A 280 -8.06 13.76 19.21
N SER A 281 -8.13 14.07 17.92
CA SER A 281 -9.37 14.21 17.16
C SER A 281 -9.12 13.99 15.67
N PHE A 282 -10.16 14.03 14.88
CA PHE A 282 -10.13 13.93 13.42
C PHE A 282 -10.90 15.11 12.84
N SER A 283 -10.31 15.83 11.88
CA SER A 283 -11.05 16.75 11.01
C SER A 283 -11.43 16.01 9.74
N ILE A 284 -12.70 16.01 9.38
CA ILE A 284 -13.20 15.33 8.19
C ILE A 284 -13.91 16.34 7.32
N ILE A 285 -13.50 16.42 6.07
CA ILE A 285 -14.25 17.06 4.98
C ILE A 285 -14.81 15.93 4.13
N GLU A 286 -16.12 15.94 3.93
CA GLU A 286 -16.80 15.02 3.02
C GLU A 286 -17.49 15.82 1.92
N ILE A 287 -17.52 15.29 0.71
CA ILE A 287 -18.24 15.87 -0.42
C ILE A 287 -19.16 14.79 -0.96
N ILE A 288 -20.47 14.99 -0.83
CA ILE A 288 -21.49 14.05 -1.31
C ILE A 288 -22.27 14.75 -2.43
N ASN A 289 -22.17 14.24 -3.66
CA ASN A 289 -22.76 14.85 -4.86
C ASN A 289 -22.44 16.35 -5.00
N GLY A 290 -21.20 16.74 -4.70
CA GLY A 290 -20.72 18.12 -4.79
C GLY A 290 -21.06 19.00 -3.57
N VAL A 291 -21.83 18.50 -2.59
CA VAL A 291 -22.11 19.22 -1.34
C VAL A 291 -21.05 18.91 -0.31
N SER A 292 -20.28 19.91 0.09
CA SER A 292 -19.23 19.79 1.09
C SER A 292 -19.77 19.95 2.51
N ASN A 293 -19.40 19.05 3.41
CA ASN A 293 -19.63 19.16 4.84
C ASN A 293 -18.31 18.98 5.60
N LYS A 294 -18.14 19.71 6.70
CA LYS A 294 -16.98 19.56 7.60
C LYS A 294 -17.45 19.15 8.99
N ARG A 295 -16.77 18.18 9.58
CA ARG A 295 -17.02 17.73 10.96
C ARG A 295 -15.73 17.44 11.70
N THR A 296 -15.82 17.44 13.02
CA THR A 296 -14.72 17.05 13.92
C THR A 296 -15.21 15.91 14.81
N ILE A 297 -14.45 14.82 14.87
CA ILE A 297 -14.72 13.68 15.76
C ILE A 297 -13.62 13.66 16.83
N ASN A 298 -14.03 13.68 18.10
CA ASN A 298 -13.13 13.59 19.24
C ASN A 298 -12.73 12.13 19.51
N ASN A 299 -11.48 11.90 19.94
CA ASN A 299 -10.91 10.56 20.14
C ASN A 299 -10.56 10.26 21.62
N PHE A 300 -11.36 10.77 22.56
CA PHE A 300 -11.20 10.61 24.00
C PHE A 300 -12.42 9.98 24.66
#